data_AF-A0A3E5HLZ2-F1
#
_entry.id   AF-A0A3E5HLZ2-F1
#
_cell.length_a   1.000
_cell.length_b   1.000
_cell.length_c   1.000
_cell.angle_alpha   90.00
_cell.angle_beta   90.00
_cell.angle_gamma   90.00
#
_symmetry.space_group_name_H-M   'P 1'
#
loop_
_entity.id
_entity.type
_entity.pdbx_description
1 polymer ?
#
loop_
_entity_poly.entity_id
_entity_poly.type
_entity_poly.pdbx_seq_one_letter_code
_entity_poly.pdbx_strand_id
1 'polypeptide(L)'
;MKFDYIIGNPPYQMEDGGAGASATPVYNKFIDAVKELDPSVLSLIIPAKWYSGGKGLDQFRQEMLNDSHIRRLADYTNSLDVFPDADIAGGVCIFVRDKSYEGGAATIPTHITELLRNVSENWTCSTLSFDIL
;
A
#
# COMPACT_ATOMS: atom_id res chain seq x y z
N MET A 1 -13.33 -18.89 7.79
CA MET A 1 -11.89 -18.88 8.12
C MET A 1 -11.59 -17.49 8.70
N LYS A 2 -10.81 -17.39 9.78
CA LYS A 2 -10.48 -16.10 10.41
C LYS A 2 -9.01 -15.81 10.14
N PHE A 3 -8.73 -14.68 9.50
CA PHE A 3 -7.36 -14.20 9.29
C PHE A 3 -7.14 -12.99 10.18
N ASP A 4 -6.26 -13.08 11.17
CA ASP A 4 -6.01 -11.95 12.05
C ASP A 4 -5.11 -10.90 11.38
N TYR A 5 -4.14 -11.36 10.57
CA TYR A 5 -3.18 -10.50 9.88
C TYR A 5 -3.04 -10.93 8.42
N ILE A 6 -3.12 -9.95 7.50
CA ILE A 6 -2.84 -10.17 6.09
C ILE A 6 -1.76 -9.19 5.66
N ILE A 7 -0.64 -9.72 5.20
CA ILE A 7 0.54 -8.96 4.78
C ILE A 7 0.97 -9.46 3.41
N GLY A 8 1.32 -8.56 2.49
CA GLY A 8 1.79 -9.00 1.17
C GLY A 8 1.96 -7.92 0.11
N ASN A 9 2.34 -8.40 -1.07
CA ASN A 9 2.51 -7.63 -2.30
C ASN A 9 1.50 -8.15 -3.35
N PRO A 10 0.32 -7.53 -3.49
CA PRO A 10 -0.71 -7.97 -4.43
C PRO A 10 -0.24 -7.80 -5.89
N PRO A 11 -0.84 -8.53 -6.84
CA PRO A 11 -0.56 -8.32 -8.26
C PRO A 11 -0.96 -6.90 -8.70
N TYR A 12 -0.09 -6.22 -9.44
CA TYR A 12 -0.29 -4.80 -9.78
C TYR A 12 -1.18 -4.57 -11.01
N GLN A 13 -1.05 -5.41 -12.03
CA GLN A 13 -1.74 -5.23 -13.30
C GLN A 13 -2.06 -6.56 -13.95
N MET A 14 -3.10 -6.59 -14.78
CA MET A 14 -3.33 -7.69 -15.71
C MET A 14 -2.54 -7.47 -17.00
N GLU A 15 -1.96 -8.53 -17.54
CA GLU A 15 -1.37 -8.50 -18.87
C GLU A 15 -2.48 -8.50 -19.92
N ASP A 16 -2.91 -7.31 -20.32
CA ASP A 16 -3.84 -7.13 -21.43
C ASP A 16 -3.02 -7.16 -22.73
N GLY A 17 -2.77 -8.36 -23.27
CA GLY A 17 -1.81 -8.66 -24.36
C GLY A 17 -1.99 -7.93 -25.70
N GLY A 18 -1.87 -6.60 -25.72
CA GLY A 18 -2.00 -5.76 -26.91
C GLY A 18 -1.03 -4.58 -26.93
N ALA A 19 -0.51 -4.28 -28.12
CA ALA A 19 0.42 -3.20 -28.40
C ALA A 19 -0.12 -1.83 -27.93
N GLY A 20 0.38 -1.35 -26.79
CA GLY A 20 0.15 0.02 -26.31
C GLY A 20 -1.11 0.26 -25.47
N ALA A 21 -1.89 -0.79 -25.13
CA ALA A 21 -2.98 -0.63 -24.17
C ALA A 21 -2.40 -0.53 -22.75
N SER A 22 -2.71 0.57 -22.07
CA SER A 22 -2.36 0.75 -20.67
C SER A 22 -2.91 -0.42 -19.84
N ALA A 23 -2.03 -1.17 -19.18
CA ALA A 23 -2.42 -2.29 -18.32
C ALA A 23 -3.46 -1.88 -17.25
N THR A 24 -4.47 -2.72 -17.08
CA THR A 24 -5.56 -2.49 -16.12
C THR A 24 -5.09 -2.81 -14.69
N PRO A 25 -5.25 -1.89 -13.72
CA PRO A 25 -4.98 -2.18 -12.31
C PRO A 25 -5.80 -3.36 -11.80
N VAL A 26 -5.18 -4.25 -11.02
CA VAL A 26 -5.87 -5.40 -10.40
C VAL A 26 -5.70 -5.46 -8.88
N TYR A 27 -4.72 -4.73 -8.33
CA TYR A 27 -4.48 -4.68 -6.88
C TYR A 27 -5.69 -4.16 -6.10
N ASN A 28 -6.50 -3.26 -6.67
CA ASN A 28 -7.71 -2.75 -6.04
C ASN A 28 -8.72 -3.89 -5.80
N LYS A 29 -8.94 -4.75 -6.80
CA LYS A 29 -9.83 -5.92 -6.67
C LYS A 29 -9.32 -6.92 -5.63
N PHE A 30 -8.01 -7.11 -5.58
CA PHE A 30 -7.39 -7.96 -4.56
C PHE A 30 -7.62 -7.40 -3.16
N ILE A 31 -7.43 -6.09 -2.97
CA ILE A 31 -7.65 -5.43 -1.68
C ILE A 31 -9.10 -5.54 -1.26
N ASP A 32 -10.05 -5.33 -2.17
CA ASP A 32 -11.48 -5.45 -1.88
C ASP A 32 -11.81 -6.87 -1.39
N ALA A 33 -11.35 -7.91 -2.10
CA ALA A 33 -11.53 -9.29 -1.70
C ALA A 33 -10.88 -9.61 -0.35
N VAL A 34 -9.72 -9.02 -0.05
CA VAL A 34 -9.04 -9.20 1.23
C VAL A 34 -9.76 -8.47 2.36
N LYS A 35 -10.36 -7.30 2.12
CA LYS A 35 -11.17 -6.58 3.10
C LYS A 35 -12.43 -7.37 3.48
N GLU A 36 -13.02 -8.13 2.55
CA GLU A 36 -14.17 -9.02 2.81
C GLU A 36 -13.84 -10.15 3.81
N LEU A 37 -12.57 -10.54 3.92
CA LEU A 37 -12.12 -11.52 4.93
C LEU A 37 -12.08 -10.94 6.35
N ASP A 38 -12.34 -9.65 6.50
CA ASP A 38 -12.42 -8.91 7.77
C ASP A 38 -11.19 -9.12 8.68
N PRO A 39 -9.95 -8.90 8.17
CA PRO A 39 -8.76 -9.09 8.99
C PRO A 39 -8.67 -8.03 10.09
N SER A 40 -8.04 -8.40 11.20
CA SER A 40 -7.78 -7.42 12.28
C SER A 40 -6.76 -6.37 11.83
N VAL A 41 -5.73 -6.80 11.08
CA VAL A 41 -4.74 -5.91 10.47
C VAL A 41 -4.46 -6.33 9.03
N LEU A 42 -4.40 -5.35 8.14
CA LEU A 42 -4.04 -5.49 6.74
C LEU A 42 -2.85 -4.57 6.45
N SER A 43 -1.77 -5.12 5.89
CA SER A 43 -0.64 -4.32 5.41
C SER A 43 -0.21 -4.77 4.02
N LEU A 44 -0.33 -3.88 3.04
CA LEU A 44 0.01 -4.19 1.65
C LEU A 44 0.86 -3.09 1.05
N ILE A 45 1.73 -3.48 0.13
CA ILE A 45 2.48 -2.57 -0.75
C ILE A 45 1.80 -2.49 -2.11
N ILE A 46 1.49 -1.30 -2.60
CA ILE A 46 0.79 -1.08 -3.88
C ILE A 46 1.40 0.07 -4.68
N PRO A 47 1.16 0.17 -6.00
CA PRO A 47 1.64 1.31 -6.78
C PRO A 47 1.02 2.62 -6.30
N ALA A 48 1.81 3.64 -6.01
CA ALA A 48 1.32 4.92 -5.49
C ALA A 48 0.44 5.70 -6.49
N LYS A 49 0.35 5.26 -7.74
CA LYS A 49 -0.58 5.80 -8.76
C LYS A 49 -2.05 5.80 -8.33
N TRP A 50 -2.44 4.96 -7.36
CA TRP A 50 -3.81 4.98 -6.82
C TRP A 50 -4.23 6.34 -6.25
N TYR A 51 -3.27 7.17 -5.79
CA TYR A 51 -3.53 8.53 -5.31
C TYR A 51 -4.09 9.46 -6.39
N SER A 52 -3.73 9.24 -7.66
CA SER A 52 -4.18 10.09 -8.76
C SER A 52 -5.55 9.69 -9.30
N GLY A 53 -6.05 8.49 -8.99
CA GLY A 53 -7.28 7.95 -9.56
C GLY A 53 -7.14 7.58 -11.05
N GLY A 54 -8.27 7.58 -11.77
CA GLY A 54 -8.36 7.16 -13.17
C GLY A 54 -8.24 5.65 -13.37
N LYS A 55 -8.45 5.17 -14.62
CA LYS A 55 -8.39 3.75 -14.99
C LYS A 55 -9.21 2.81 -14.07
N GLY A 56 -10.37 3.28 -13.59
CA GLY A 56 -11.24 2.53 -12.70
C GLY A 56 -10.86 2.57 -11.21
N LEU A 57 -9.91 3.42 -10.82
CA LEU A 57 -9.46 3.56 -9.42
C LEU A 57 -10.14 4.67 -8.65
N ASP A 58 -11.02 5.47 -9.25
CA ASP A 58 -11.60 6.65 -8.58
C ASP A 58 -12.41 6.27 -7.33
N GLN A 59 -13.19 5.19 -7.42
CA GLN A 59 -13.95 4.65 -6.30
C GLN A 59 -13.01 4.11 -5.22
N PHE A 60 -12.06 3.25 -5.59
CA PHE A 60 -11.06 2.69 -4.69
C PHE A 60 -10.28 3.79 -3.95
N ARG A 61 -9.89 4.85 -4.66
CA ARG A 61 -9.22 6.02 -4.10
C ARG A 61 -10.11 6.71 -3.06
N GLN A 62 -11.37 6.97 -3.38
CA GLN A 62 -12.29 7.58 -2.42
C GLN A 62 -12.48 6.71 -1.18
N GLU A 63 -12.61 5.40 -1.35
CA GLU A 63 -12.74 4.46 -0.23
C GLU A 63 -11.50 4.45 0.66
N MET A 64 -10.31 4.33 0.08
CA MET A 64 -9.06 4.34 0.83
C MET A 64 -8.85 5.67 1.55
N LEU A 65 -9.11 6.82 0.91
CA LEU A 65 -8.95 8.14 1.54
C LEU A 65 -9.95 8.39 2.67
N ASN A 66 -11.12 7.76 2.65
CA ASN A 66 -12.17 7.92 3.65
C ASN A 66 -12.14 6.80 4.72
N ASP A 67 -11.23 5.83 4.64
CA ASP A 67 -11.15 4.71 5.59
C ASP A 67 -10.49 5.17 6.90
N SER A 68 -11.29 5.34 7.95
CA SER A 68 -10.85 5.77 9.29
C SER A 68 -9.94 4.76 10.00
N HIS A 69 -9.88 3.54 9.49
CA HIS A 69 -9.05 2.46 10.03
C HIS A 69 -7.65 2.41 9.39
N ILE A 70 -7.37 3.25 8.38
CA ILE A 70 -6.00 3.39 7.88
C ILE A 70 -5.17 4.11 8.92
N ARG A 71 -4.28 3.34 9.53
CA ARG A 71 -3.36 3.78 10.57
C ARG A 71 -2.09 4.39 10.01
N ARG A 72 -1.65 3.92 8.84
CA ARG A 72 -0.42 4.39 8.19
C ARG A 72 -0.52 4.30 6.68
N LEU A 73 0.01 5.32 6.02
CA LEU A 73 0.45 5.32 4.63
C LEU A 73 1.95 5.60 4.68
N ALA A 74 2.75 4.95 3.82
CA ALA A 74 4.19 5.10 3.70
C ALA A 74 4.57 5.10 2.22
N ASP A 75 4.86 6.30 1.71
CA ASP A 75 5.07 6.55 0.29
C ASP A 75 6.56 6.61 -0.04
N TYR A 76 6.93 5.88 -1.08
CA TYR A 76 8.26 5.86 -1.67
C TYR A 76 8.13 6.33 -3.11
N THR A 77 8.57 7.57 -3.37
CA THR A 77 8.51 8.17 -4.70
C THR A 77 9.42 7.45 -5.69
N ASN A 78 10.57 6.97 -5.22
CA ASN A 78 11.45 6.07 -5.95
C ASN A 78 11.16 4.62 -5.56
N SER A 79 10.64 3.84 -6.50
CA SER A 79 10.35 2.42 -6.28
C SER A 79 11.60 1.58 -6.08
N LEU A 80 12.75 2.02 -6.62
CA LEU A 80 14.03 1.32 -6.51
C LEU A 80 14.57 1.31 -5.07
N ASP A 81 14.08 2.20 -4.20
CA ASP A 81 14.42 2.19 -2.76
C ASP A 81 13.84 0.97 -2.05
N VAL A 82 12.79 0.35 -2.62
CA VAL A 82 12.09 -0.83 -2.06
C VAL A 82 12.25 -2.06 -2.94
N PHE A 83 12.22 -1.89 -4.27
CA PHE A 83 12.35 -2.95 -5.27
C PHE A 83 13.50 -2.60 -6.23
N PRO A 84 14.75 -3.00 -5.92
CA PRO A 84 15.93 -2.62 -6.71
C PRO A 84 15.84 -3.00 -8.20
N ASP A 85 15.10 -4.07 -8.50
CA ASP A 85 14.98 -4.63 -9.84
C ASP A 85 13.67 -4.26 -10.56
N ALA A 86 12.81 -3.43 -9.96
CA ALA A 86 11.50 -3.09 -10.52
C ALA A 86 11.22 -1.58 -10.48
N ASP A 87 11.33 -0.94 -11.64
CA ASP A 87 10.92 0.46 -11.81
C ASP A 87 9.40 0.56 -11.96
N ILE A 88 8.74 0.84 -10.83
CA ILE A 88 7.31 1.12 -10.76
C ILE A 88 7.12 2.63 -10.88
N ALA A 89 6.76 3.07 -12.09
CA ALA A 89 6.52 4.49 -12.36
C ALA A 89 5.45 5.07 -11.43
N GLY A 90 5.78 6.20 -10.79
CA GLY A 90 4.97 6.86 -9.78
C GLY A 90 5.24 6.39 -8.34
N GLY A 91 6.13 5.42 -8.14
CA GLY A 91 6.51 4.93 -6.83
C GLY A 91 5.56 3.90 -6.25
N VAL A 92 5.78 3.57 -4.98
CA VAL A 92 5.00 2.59 -4.21
C VAL A 92 4.52 3.19 -2.89
N CYS A 93 3.41 2.66 -2.41
CA CYS A 93 2.78 3.02 -1.15
C CYS A 93 2.59 1.76 -0.32
N ILE A 94 3.12 1.75 0.89
CA ILE A 94 2.84 0.73 1.90
C ILE A 94 1.77 1.31 2.83
N PHE A 95 0.64 0.62 2.98
CA PHE A 95 -0.38 1.04 3.94
C PHE A 95 -0.57 0.00 5.04
N VAL A 96 -1.09 0.48 6.18
CA VAL A 96 -1.54 -0.35 7.29
C VAL A 96 -2.96 0.07 7.63
N ARG A 97 -3.89 -0.87 7.53
CA ARG A 97 -5.27 -0.75 8.01
C ARG A 97 -5.43 -1.64 9.23
N ASP A 98 -5.89 -1.07 10.33
CA ASP A 98 -6.06 -1.75 11.62
C ASP A 98 -7.51 -1.56 12.05
N LYS A 99 -8.27 -2.66 12.14
CA LYS A 99 -9.70 -2.63 12.45
C LYS A 99 -9.99 -2.00 13.82
N SER A 100 -9.04 -2.04 14.75
CA SER A 100 -9.18 -1.45 16.08
C SER A 100 -8.79 0.03 16.12
N TYR A 101 -8.19 0.55 15.04
CA TYR A 101 -7.78 1.94 14.94
C TYR A 101 -8.95 2.82 14.48
N GLU A 102 -9.22 3.89 15.21
CA GLU A 102 -10.27 4.87 14.94
C GLU A 102 -9.64 6.26 14.95
N GLY A 103 -8.85 6.58 13.92
CA GLY A 103 -8.06 7.82 13.88
C GLY A 103 -8.68 8.96 13.08
N GLY A 104 -9.81 8.70 12.39
CA GLY A 104 -10.26 9.55 11.29
C GLY A 104 -9.29 9.51 10.11
N ALA A 105 -9.71 10.00 8.94
CA ALA A 105 -8.89 9.99 7.72
C ALA A 105 -7.49 10.51 8.04
N ALA A 106 -6.51 9.60 8.01
CA ALA A 106 -5.13 9.94 8.33
C ALA A 106 -4.77 11.15 7.50
N THR A 107 -4.51 12.28 8.15
CA THR A 107 -3.98 13.47 7.49
C THR A 107 -2.66 13.01 6.90
N ILE A 108 -2.66 12.70 5.59
CA ILE A 108 -1.51 12.14 4.90
C ILE A 108 -0.41 13.17 5.07
N PRO A 109 0.63 12.93 5.89
CA PRO A 109 1.72 13.87 5.97
C PRO A 109 2.34 13.86 4.59
N THR A 110 2.31 15.01 3.92
CA THR A 110 2.78 15.19 2.53
C THR A 110 4.31 14.97 2.40
N HIS A 111 4.96 14.53 3.48
CA HIS A 111 6.35 14.12 3.56
C HIS A 111 6.53 13.08 4.68
N ILE A 112 6.72 11.82 4.30
CA ILE A 112 6.95 10.72 5.25
C ILE A 112 8.40 10.62 5.73
N THR A 113 9.28 11.44 5.18
CA THR A 113 10.66 11.60 5.65
C THR A 113 10.71 12.01 7.13
N GLU A 114 9.71 12.72 7.65
CA GLU A 114 9.67 13.16 9.06
C GLU A 114 9.18 12.07 10.03
N LEU A 115 8.26 11.20 9.61
CA LEU A 115 7.80 10.09 10.46
C LEU A 115 8.82 8.96 10.53
N LEU A 116 9.55 8.67 9.44
CA LEU A 116 10.62 7.68 9.49
C LEU A 116 11.78 8.13 10.39
N ARG A 117 12.07 9.44 10.47
CA ARG A 117 13.07 9.97 11.41
C ARG A 117 12.67 9.70 12.86
N ASN A 118 11.44 10.05 13.24
CA ASN A 118 10.93 9.86 14.61
C ASN A 118 10.68 8.38 14.99
N VAL A 119 10.40 7.52 14.01
CA VAL A 119 10.29 6.07 14.26
C VAL A 119 11.68 5.43 14.34
N SER A 120 12.66 5.85 13.54
CA SER A 120 14.04 5.34 13.60
C SER A 120 14.75 5.71 14.90
N GLU A 121 14.45 6.87 15.49
CA GLU A 121 15.00 7.28 16.79
C GLU A 121 14.40 6.49 17.96
N ASN A 122 13.18 5.96 17.82
CA ASN A 122 12.48 5.21 18.87
C ASN A 122 12.47 3.69 18.66
N TRP A 123 12.85 3.21 17.48
CA TRP A 123 13.03 1.80 17.16
C TRP A 123 14.43 1.62 16.57
N THR A 124 15.42 1.43 17.44
CA THR A 124 16.65 0.72 17.06
C THR A 124 16.29 -0.74 16.83
N CYS A 125 15.67 -1.01 15.68
CA CYS A 125 15.41 -2.37 15.22
C CYS A 125 16.77 -2.99 14.91
N SER A 126 17.24 -3.85 15.82
CA SER A 126 18.33 -4.78 15.55
C SER A 126 18.05 -5.46 14.23
N THR A 127 18.98 -5.30 13.29
CA THR A 127 19.03 -5.82 11.94
C THR A 127 18.40 -7.22 11.84
N LEU A 128 17.15 -7.29 11.40
CA LEU A 128 16.59 -8.49 10.79
C LEU A 128 16.72 -8.26 9.29
N SER A 129 17.81 -8.78 8.70
CA SER A 129 17.86 -8.91 7.25
C SER A 129 16.76 -9.92 6.89
N PHE A 130 15.77 -9.44 6.15
CA PHE A 130 14.91 -10.33 5.39
C PHE A 130 15.70 -10.70 4.14
N ASP A 131 16.58 -11.70 4.29
CA ASP A 131 17.12 -12.43 3.16
C ASP A 131 15.96 -13.26 2.60
N ILE A 132 15.32 -12.72 1.56
CA ILE A 132 14.34 -13.46 0.76
C ILE A 132 15.17 -14.44 -0.09
N LEU A 133 15.06 -15.73 0.25
CA LEU A 133 15.54 -16.87 -0.54
C LEU A 133 14.87 -16.95 -1.92
#